data_AF-A0A1H2TRX9-F1
#
_entry.id   AF-A0A1H2TRX9-F1
#
_cell.length_a   1.000
_cell.length_b   1.000
_cell.length_c   1.000
_cell.angle_alpha   90.00
_cell.angle_beta   90.00
_cell.angle_gamma   90.00
#
_symmetry.space_group_name_H-M   'P 1'
#
loop_
_entity.id
_entity.type
_entity.pdbx_description
1 polymer ?
#
loop_
_entity_poly.entity_id
_entity_poly.type
_entity_poly.pdbx_seq_one_letter_code
_entity_poly.pdbx_strand_id
1 'polypeptide(L)'
;MADAWDSPAKGISPAGCKGQGGILRACFPADRPADLCPPDDDPREVDPTNAGPMDADPRITGPVSCADLTPSSVSSTPAARPLVPRVSARARLVVVVVLAFGIASVEGLTVMPLIAAIAAGGLLASGQLRHIMARMRGAFALALAFLMVLPLVAGHTPLAQLGPLTLYLEGAQAGALIGGRLLAIVALTLGLLSTLPVFQLVAGLRGLGLPPLMADLALLTLRYLDEVSAQLARARLARRLRGGVRGWRALPDHALLLATGLIRAQARSEALWAAMRLRGYGAGLAARATPLGPRDWAAMLGAGAVAVALVALDRSL
;
A
#
# COMPACT_ATOMS: atom_id res chain seq x y z
N MET A 1 28.80 -29.90 27.32
CA MET A 1 28.97 -28.49 26.89
C MET A 1 27.59 -27.82 26.78
N ALA A 2 26.78 -28.03 27.82
CA ALA A 2 25.35 -27.72 27.85
C ALA A 2 24.93 -27.46 29.30
N ASP A 3 25.63 -26.57 30.02
CA ASP A 3 25.35 -26.24 31.42
C ASP A 3 25.77 -24.79 31.70
N ALA A 4 24.93 -23.80 31.36
CA ALA A 4 25.22 -22.39 31.68
C ALA A 4 23.98 -21.47 31.78
N TRP A 5 22.78 -22.01 32.02
CA TRP A 5 21.55 -21.19 32.09
C TRP A 5 20.72 -21.39 33.37
N ASP A 6 21.33 -21.87 34.46
CA ASP A 6 20.69 -21.87 35.78
C ASP A 6 21.37 -20.84 36.70
N SER A 7 20.77 -19.66 36.78
CA SER A 7 20.88 -18.81 37.96
C SER A 7 19.56 -18.05 38.18
N PRO A 8 18.95 -18.17 39.38
CA PRO A 8 17.67 -17.56 39.67
C PRO A 8 17.85 -16.06 39.97
N ALA A 9 17.14 -15.23 39.22
CA ALA A 9 17.04 -13.81 39.50
C ALA A 9 16.33 -13.59 40.85
N LYS A 10 17.12 -13.04 41.76
CA LYS A 10 16.77 -12.58 43.11
C LYS A 10 15.58 -11.60 43.06
N GLY A 11 14.65 -11.80 43.99
CA GLY A 11 13.31 -11.22 43.96
C GLY A 11 13.23 -9.69 44.04
N ILE A 12 12.19 -9.17 43.38
CA ILE A 12 11.66 -7.83 43.59
C ILE A 12 10.23 -8.01 44.12
N SER A 13 10.01 -7.54 45.34
CA SER A 13 8.72 -7.53 46.04
C SER A 13 7.76 -6.53 45.39
N PRO A 14 6.49 -6.88 45.09
CA PRO A 14 5.50 -5.92 44.66
C PRO A 14 4.87 -5.26 45.90
N ALA A 15 5.37 -4.07 46.25
CA ALA A 15 4.69 -3.22 47.22
C ALA A 15 3.47 -2.55 46.57
N GLY A 16 2.28 -2.84 47.11
CA GLY A 16 1.20 -1.86 47.24
C GLY A 16 0.21 -1.72 46.08
N CYS A 17 -0.79 -2.61 46.02
CA CYS A 17 -2.10 -2.28 45.45
C CYS A 17 -3.20 -2.69 46.44
N LYS A 18 -3.59 -1.76 47.31
CA LYS A 18 -4.77 -1.90 48.18
C LYS A 18 -5.97 -1.34 47.42
N GLY A 19 -6.93 -2.21 47.11
CA GLY A 19 -8.14 -1.86 46.37
C GLY A 19 -9.20 -1.15 47.22
N GLN A 20 -9.99 -0.30 46.58
CA GLN A 20 -11.35 0.02 47.00
C GLN A 20 -12.18 0.47 45.79
N GLY A 21 -13.28 -0.26 45.52
CA GLY A 21 -14.45 0.24 44.80
C GLY A 21 -14.45 0.11 43.27
N GLY A 22 -15.27 -0.82 42.77
CA GLY A 22 -15.97 -0.89 41.48
C GLY A 22 -15.52 -0.04 40.28
N ILE A 23 -15.44 -0.72 39.12
CA ILE A 23 -15.13 -0.27 37.75
C ILE A 23 -13.67 -0.57 37.37
N LEU A 24 -13.44 -1.71 36.72
CA LEU A 24 -12.16 -2.03 36.06
C LEU A 24 -11.90 -1.03 34.92
N ARG A 25 -11.24 0.08 35.22
CA ARG A 25 -10.43 0.82 34.25
C ARG A 25 -9.07 0.12 34.16
N ALA A 26 -8.70 -0.29 32.96
CA ALA A 26 -7.37 -0.77 32.66
C ALA A 26 -6.32 0.28 33.10
N CYS A 27 -5.40 -0.12 33.98
CA CYS A 27 -4.17 0.63 34.27
C CYS A 27 -3.27 0.58 33.02
N PHE A 28 -3.55 1.44 32.05
CA PHE A 28 -2.58 1.82 31.04
C PHE A 28 -1.68 2.90 31.65
N PRO A 29 -0.35 2.72 31.73
CA PRO A 29 0.53 3.83 32.08
C PRO A 29 0.41 4.88 30.98
N ALA A 30 -0.10 6.05 31.35
CA ALA A 30 -0.07 7.23 30.50
C ALA A 30 1.41 7.61 30.28
N ASP A 31 1.76 7.83 29.01
CA ASP A 31 3.05 8.35 28.58
C ASP A 31 3.50 9.53 29.46
N ARG A 32 4.54 9.32 30.26
CA ARG A 32 5.44 10.38 30.75
C ARG A 32 6.82 10.13 30.14
N PRO A 33 7.30 11.00 29.24
CA PRO A 33 8.65 10.92 28.72
C PRO A 33 9.59 11.72 29.64
N ALA A 34 9.82 11.26 30.87
CA ALA A 34 10.63 12.02 31.84
C ALA A 34 11.80 11.26 32.49
N ASP A 35 11.87 9.93 32.40
CA ASP A 35 12.80 9.17 33.26
C ASP A 35 13.93 8.46 32.50
N LEU A 36 14.51 9.11 31.48
CA LEU A 36 15.70 8.61 30.77
C LEU A 36 17.00 9.39 31.06
N CYS A 37 17.05 10.18 32.13
CA CYS A 37 18.32 10.71 32.64
C CYS A 37 18.80 9.86 33.82
N PRO A 38 20.05 9.40 33.85
CA PRO A 38 20.65 8.91 35.09
C PRO A 38 20.67 10.06 36.11
N PRO A 39 20.56 9.77 37.43
CA PRO A 39 20.66 10.79 38.46
C PRO A 39 22.01 11.51 38.35
N ASP A 40 22.01 12.83 38.56
CA ASP A 40 23.19 13.69 38.52
C ASP A 40 24.32 13.12 39.39
N ASP A 41 25.33 12.52 38.77
CA ASP A 41 26.62 12.30 39.40
C ASP A 41 27.37 13.64 39.35
N ASP A 42 27.82 14.12 40.51
CA ASP A 42 28.64 15.32 40.67
C ASP A 42 29.78 15.37 39.63
N PRO A 43 30.11 16.56 39.08
CA PRO A 43 31.17 16.68 38.09
C PRO A 43 32.51 16.24 38.68
N ARG A 44 33.05 15.13 38.16
CA ARG A 44 34.43 14.72 38.43
C ARG A 44 35.37 15.79 37.86
N GLU A 45 36.07 16.47 38.77
CA GLU A 45 37.16 17.39 38.45
C GLU A 45 38.28 16.60 37.75
N VAL A 46 38.57 16.97 36.49
CA VAL A 46 39.61 16.34 35.69
C VAL A 46 40.94 17.00 36.04
N ASP A 47 41.84 16.22 36.65
CA ASP A 47 43.20 16.63 37.01
C ASP A 47 43.99 17.03 35.75
N PRO A 48 44.51 18.28 35.64
CA PRO A 48 45.14 18.80 34.43
C PRO A 48 46.48 18.14 34.10
N THR A 49 46.99 17.24 34.94
CA THR A 49 48.34 16.68 34.82
C THR A 49 48.45 15.54 33.78
N ASN A 50 47.33 15.08 33.20
CA ASN A 50 47.32 13.90 32.30
C ASN A 50 46.55 14.08 30.97
N ALA A 51 46.37 15.32 30.50
CA ALA A 51 45.71 15.59 29.23
C ALA A 51 46.69 15.47 28.04
N GLY A 52 46.35 14.63 27.07
CA GLY A 52 47.11 14.49 25.83
C GLY A 52 46.84 15.65 24.85
N PRO A 53 47.69 15.85 23.82
CA PRO A 53 47.59 17.00 22.90
C PRO A 53 46.36 16.99 21.97
N MET A 54 45.44 16.04 22.12
CA MET A 54 44.24 15.89 21.28
C MET A 54 42.95 16.42 21.91
N ASP A 55 43.03 16.98 23.12
CA ASP A 55 41.87 17.45 23.91
C ASP A 55 41.71 18.99 23.90
N ALA A 56 42.46 19.70 23.04
CA ALA A 56 42.54 21.17 23.03
C ALA A 56 41.66 21.86 21.97
N ASP A 57 40.59 21.23 21.47
CA ASP A 57 39.59 21.92 20.63
C ASP A 57 38.38 22.39 21.48
N PRO A 58 38.23 23.70 21.74
CA PRO A 58 37.13 24.24 22.56
C PRO A 58 35.76 24.15 21.88
N ARG A 59 35.65 23.57 20.67
CA ARG A 59 34.36 23.31 20.01
C ARG A 59 33.67 22.02 20.47
N ILE A 60 34.35 21.14 21.21
CA ILE A 60 33.83 19.81 21.57
C ILE A 60 33.33 19.74 23.02
N THR A 61 33.71 20.68 23.89
CA THR A 61 33.43 20.67 25.34
C THR A 61 32.27 21.56 25.80
N GLY A 62 31.28 21.80 24.93
CA GLY A 62 30.01 22.42 25.32
C GLY A 62 28.98 21.37 25.77
N PRO A 63 28.12 21.64 26.76
CA PRO A 63 27.03 20.73 27.12
C PRO A 63 26.09 20.58 25.92
N VAL A 64 25.93 19.35 25.43
CA VAL A 64 24.95 19.02 24.39
C VAL A 64 23.57 19.18 25.00
N SER A 65 22.93 20.32 24.76
CA SER A 65 21.58 20.61 25.25
C SER A 65 20.59 19.65 24.62
N CYS A 66 19.79 18.95 25.43
CA CYS A 66 18.76 18.02 24.96
C CYS A 66 17.69 18.67 24.05
N ALA A 67 17.65 20.01 23.98
CA ALA A 67 16.78 20.75 23.05
C ALA A 67 17.13 20.49 21.57
N ASP A 68 18.39 20.16 21.26
CA ASP A 68 18.85 19.94 19.87
C ASP A 68 18.54 18.54 19.34
N LEU A 69 18.10 17.61 20.19
CA LEU A 69 17.68 16.25 19.82
C LEU A 69 16.18 16.11 19.56
N THR A 70 15.47 17.22 19.34
CA THR A 70 14.11 17.14 18.81
C THR A 70 14.16 16.52 17.41
N PRO A 71 13.40 15.44 17.14
CA PRO A 71 13.34 14.88 15.80
C PRO A 71 12.80 15.97 14.89
N SER A 72 13.69 16.49 14.04
CA SER A 72 13.38 17.46 13.02
C SER A 72 12.09 17.05 12.34
N SER A 73 11.11 17.95 12.48
CA SER A 73 9.80 17.91 11.87
C SER A 73 9.84 17.15 10.54
N VAL A 74 9.30 15.93 10.53
CA VAL A 74 8.90 15.29 9.28
C VAL A 74 8.03 16.31 8.59
N SER A 75 8.52 16.84 7.48
CA SER A 75 7.81 17.75 6.60
C SER A 75 6.52 17.05 6.18
N SER A 76 5.45 17.30 6.94
CA SER A 76 4.10 17.05 6.51
C SER A 76 3.87 18.00 5.34
N THR A 77 4.27 17.56 4.14
CA THR A 77 3.80 18.15 2.89
C THR A 77 2.29 18.28 3.06
N PRO A 78 1.70 19.49 2.97
CA PRO A 78 0.27 19.62 3.07
C PRO A 78 -0.33 18.80 1.94
N ALA A 79 -0.82 17.61 2.28
CA ALA A 79 -1.53 16.76 1.36
C ALA A 79 -2.70 17.59 0.87
N ALA A 80 -2.61 18.02 -0.40
CA ALA A 80 -3.66 18.74 -1.09
C ALA A 80 -4.98 18.04 -0.77
N ARG A 81 -5.89 18.76 -0.11
CA ARG A 81 -7.18 18.19 0.32
C ARG A 81 -7.84 17.64 -0.95
N PRO A 82 -8.09 16.33 -1.05
CA PRO A 82 -8.82 15.82 -2.21
C PRO A 82 -10.19 16.50 -2.21
N LEU A 83 -10.56 17.06 -3.36
CA LEU A 83 -11.88 17.69 -3.59
C LEU A 83 -13.02 16.66 -3.50
N VAL A 84 -12.68 15.37 -3.49
CA VAL A 84 -13.62 14.27 -3.35
C VAL A 84 -14.03 14.11 -1.89
N PRO A 85 -15.33 14.10 -1.57
CA PRO A 85 -15.83 13.75 -0.23
C PRO A 85 -15.17 12.47 0.28
N ARG A 86 -14.92 12.38 1.60
CA ARG A 86 -14.38 11.16 2.24
C ARG A 86 -15.41 10.03 2.16
N VAL A 87 -15.52 9.41 0.98
CA VAL A 87 -16.27 8.18 0.72
C VAL A 87 -15.42 7.02 1.23
N SER A 88 -16.04 6.08 1.93
CA SER A 88 -15.37 4.90 2.47
C SER A 88 -14.73 4.06 1.36
N ALA A 89 -13.63 3.37 1.67
CA ALA A 89 -12.94 2.49 0.73
C ALA A 89 -13.87 1.36 0.20
N ARG A 90 -14.82 0.92 1.02
CA ARG A 90 -15.84 -0.09 0.65
C ARG A 90 -16.76 0.41 -0.45
N ALA A 91 -17.31 1.61 -0.28
CA ALA A 91 -18.18 2.21 -1.28
C ALA A 91 -17.44 2.46 -2.58
N ARG A 92 -16.20 2.95 -2.54
CA ARG A 92 -15.38 3.11 -3.75
C ARG A 92 -15.11 1.80 -4.47
N LEU A 93 -14.84 0.71 -3.75
CA LEU A 93 -14.69 -0.62 -4.35
C LEU A 93 -15.96 -1.06 -5.08
N VAL A 94 -17.13 -0.93 -4.44
CA VAL A 94 -18.41 -1.29 -5.07
C VAL A 94 -18.69 -0.40 -6.28
N VAL A 95 -18.48 0.91 -6.17
CA VAL A 95 -18.66 1.86 -7.28
C VAL A 95 -17.80 1.48 -8.48
N VAL A 96 -16.51 1.17 -8.25
CA VAL A 96 -15.59 0.75 -9.32
C VAL A 96 -16.06 -0.56 -9.97
N VAL A 97 -16.47 -1.56 -9.18
CA VAL A 97 -16.93 -2.85 -9.70
C VAL A 97 -18.22 -2.70 -10.51
N VAL A 98 -19.21 -1.98 -9.97
CA VAL A 98 -20.50 -1.75 -10.64
C VAL A 98 -20.31 -0.99 -11.94
N LEU A 99 -19.51 0.08 -11.93
CA LEU A 99 -19.28 0.88 -13.12
C LEU A 99 -18.40 0.15 -14.15
N ALA A 100 -17.41 -0.65 -13.71
CA ALA A 100 -16.63 -1.50 -14.61
C ALA A 100 -17.51 -2.56 -15.29
N PHE A 101 -18.45 -3.17 -14.55
CA PHE A 101 -19.41 -4.11 -15.12
C PHE A 101 -20.36 -3.43 -16.11
N GLY A 102 -20.85 -2.23 -15.77
CA GLY A 102 -21.64 -1.40 -16.69
C GLY A 102 -20.90 -1.10 -18.00
N ILE A 103 -19.64 -0.66 -17.91
CA ILE A 103 -18.79 -0.39 -19.09
C ILE A 103 -18.52 -1.67 -19.90
N ALA A 104 -18.32 -2.81 -19.23
CA ALA A 104 -18.06 -4.08 -19.89
C ALA A 104 -19.27 -4.60 -20.68
N SER A 105 -20.49 -4.29 -20.23
CA SER A 105 -21.74 -4.72 -20.87
C SER A 105 -22.13 -3.92 -22.12
N VAL A 106 -21.47 -2.79 -22.40
CA VAL A 106 -21.85 -1.88 -23.50
C VAL A 106 -21.25 -2.34 -24.82
N GLU A 107 -22.09 -2.71 -25.80
CA GLU A 107 -21.70 -3.24 -27.12
C GLU A 107 -21.73 -2.21 -28.25
N GLY A 108 -22.45 -1.10 -28.07
CA GLY A 108 -22.56 -0.03 -29.06
C GLY A 108 -21.31 0.83 -29.20
N LEU A 109 -20.91 1.10 -30.45
CA LEU A 109 -19.81 2.04 -30.76
C LEU A 109 -20.20 3.50 -30.48
N THR A 110 -21.50 3.81 -30.47
CA THR A 110 -22.08 5.14 -30.21
C THR A 110 -21.95 5.59 -28.76
N VAL A 111 -21.86 4.66 -27.80
CA VAL A 111 -21.79 4.96 -26.35
C VAL A 111 -20.36 5.12 -25.83
N MET A 112 -19.34 4.83 -26.66
CA MET A 112 -17.93 5.03 -26.34
C MET A 112 -17.54 6.44 -25.85
N PRO A 113 -17.94 7.55 -26.50
CA PRO A 113 -17.57 8.88 -26.03
C PRO A 113 -18.16 9.19 -24.65
N LEU A 114 -19.33 8.66 -24.32
CA LEU A 114 -19.96 8.81 -23.01
C LEU A 114 -19.18 8.06 -21.92
N ILE A 115 -18.76 6.82 -22.21
CA ILE A 115 -17.88 6.04 -21.33
C ILE A 115 -16.55 6.75 -21.10
N ALA A 116 -15.95 7.28 -22.17
CA ALA A 116 -14.71 8.04 -22.09
C ALA A 116 -14.88 9.31 -21.24
N ALA A 117 -16.02 10.01 -21.34
CA ALA A 117 -16.33 11.18 -20.53
C ALA A 117 -16.47 10.83 -19.03
N ILE A 118 -17.13 9.71 -18.70
CA ILE A 118 -17.26 9.23 -17.31
C ILE A 118 -15.88 8.84 -16.75
N ALA A 119 -15.07 8.12 -17.52
CA ALA A 119 -13.70 7.76 -17.13
C ALA A 119 -12.82 9.01 -16.95
N ALA A 120 -12.94 9.99 -17.85
CA ALA A 120 -12.23 11.27 -17.76
C ALA A 120 -12.68 12.09 -16.55
N GLY A 121 -13.97 12.11 -16.23
CA GLY A 121 -14.50 12.74 -15.02
C GLY A 121 -13.95 12.12 -13.74
N GLY A 122 -13.89 10.79 -13.66
CA GLY A 122 -13.25 10.07 -12.55
C GLY A 122 -11.74 10.37 -12.45
N LEU A 123 -11.07 10.52 -13.59
CA LEU A 123 -9.65 10.86 -13.67
C LEU A 123 -9.39 12.29 -13.20
N LEU A 124 -10.19 13.27 -13.63
CA LEU A 124 -10.09 14.66 -13.22
C LEU A 124 -10.37 14.82 -11.72
N ALA A 125 -11.37 14.11 -11.19
CA ALA A 125 -11.70 14.13 -9.77
C ALA A 125 -10.56 13.60 -8.88
N SER A 126 -9.69 12.74 -9.41
CA SER A 126 -8.55 12.20 -8.65
C SER A 126 -7.41 13.22 -8.43
N GLY A 127 -7.34 14.28 -9.23
CA GLY A 127 -6.32 15.34 -9.12
C GLY A 127 -4.86 14.90 -9.38
N GLN A 128 -4.61 13.62 -9.66
CA GLN A 128 -3.27 13.04 -9.81
C GLN A 128 -2.97 12.59 -11.25
N LEU A 129 -3.30 13.44 -12.24
CA LEU A 129 -3.17 13.10 -13.67
C LEU A 129 -1.76 12.60 -14.04
N ARG A 130 -0.69 13.18 -13.51
CA ARG A 130 0.68 12.83 -13.88
C ARG A 130 1.07 11.40 -13.49
N HIS A 131 0.66 10.95 -12.30
CA HIS A 131 0.94 9.59 -11.84
C HIS A 131 0.10 8.57 -12.61
N ILE A 132 -1.15 8.94 -12.93
CA ILE A 132 -2.04 8.04 -13.66
C ILE A 132 -1.62 7.93 -15.13
N MET A 133 -1.22 9.02 -15.79
CA MET A 133 -0.71 8.96 -17.17
C MET A 133 0.53 8.09 -17.31
N ALA A 134 1.46 8.13 -16.35
CA ALA A 134 2.64 7.26 -16.37
C ALA A 134 2.25 5.77 -16.35
N ARG A 135 1.20 5.42 -15.60
CA ARG A 135 0.72 4.03 -15.48
C ARG A 135 -0.24 3.62 -16.60
N MET A 136 -0.97 4.58 -17.19
CA MET A 136 -1.80 4.37 -18.38
C MET A 136 -0.99 3.98 -19.62
N ARG A 137 0.32 4.27 -19.68
CA ARG A 137 1.17 3.87 -20.82
C ARG A 137 1.07 2.37 -21.13
N GLY A 138 1.02 1.52 -20.09
CA GLY A 138 0.87 0.08 -20.27
C GLY A 138 -0.50 -0.30 -20.84
N ALA A 139 -1.56 0.32 -20.34
CA ALA A 139 -2.93 0.08 -20.83
C ALA A 139 -3.12 0.61 -22.25
N PHE A 140 -2.53 1.75 -22.58
CA PHE A 140 -2.54 2.32 -23.93
C PHE A 140 -1.77 1.45 -24.91
N ALA A 141 -0.61 0.92 -24.51
CA ALA A 141 0.13 -0.03 -25.33
C ALA A 141 -0.67 -1.31 -25.60
N LEU A 142 -1.37 -1.83 -24.59
CA LEU A 142 -2.23 -3.01 -24.74
C LEU A 142 -3.46 -2.72 -25.62
N ALA A 143 -4.12 -1.58 -25.43
CA ALA A 143 -5.24 -1.16 -26.26
C ALA A 143 -4.82 -0.96 -27.73
N LEU A 144 -3.64 -0.37 -27.96
CA LEU A 144 -3.08 -0.22 -29.30
C LEU A 144 -2.72 -1.57 -29.91
N ALA A 145 -2.23 -2.52 -29.12
CA ALA A 145 -1.97 -3.88 -29.56
C ALA A 145 -3.27 -4.57 -30.01
N PHE A 146 -4.37 -4.47 -29.25
CA PHE A 146 -5.67 -4.99 -29.68
C PHE A 146 -6.20 -4.30 -30.93
N LEU A 147 -6.09 -2.97 -30.99
CA LEU A 147 -6.51 -2.18 -32.15
C LEU A 147 -5.72 -2.55 -33.41
N MET A 148 -4.46 -2.95 -33.28
CA MET A 148 -3.65 -3.40 -34.41
C MET A 148 -3.91 -4.87 -34.74
N VAL A 149 -4.06 -5.77 -33.77
CA VAL A 149 -4.17 -7.21 -34.03
C VAL A 149 -5.56 -7.62 -34.55
N LEU A 150 -6.65 -7.07 -34.00
CA LEU A 150 -8.01 -7.48 -34.38
C LEU A 150 -8.39 -7.24 -35.85
N PRO A 151 -8.06 -6.08 -36.46
CA PRO A 151 -8.34 -5.84 -37.87
C PRO A 151 -7.64 -6.82 -38.82
N LEU A 152 -6.55 -7.47 -38.38
CA LEU A 152 -5.81 -8.46 -39.18
C LEU A 152 -6.41 -9.86 -39.08
N VAL A 153 -7.15 -10.17 -38.02
CA VAL A 153 -7.61 -11.54 -37.70
C VAL A 153 -9.10 -11.73 -38.00
N ALA A 154 -9.91 -10.67 -37.88
CA ALA A 154 -11.36 -10.76 -37.95
C ALA A 154 -11.97 -9.82 -38.99
N GLY A 155 -12.60 -10.40 -40.01
CA GLY A 155 -13.57 -9.70 -40.87
C GLY A 155 -13.84 -10.37 -42.21
N HIS A 156 -14.93 -9.95 -42.84
CA HIS A 156 -15.42 -10.43 -44.13
C HIS A 156 -15.41 -9.33 -45.20
N THR A 157 -15.49 -8.04 -44.82
CA THR A 157 -15.46 -6.90 -45.75
C THR A 157 -14.14 -6.13 -45.74
N PRO A 158 -13.30 -6.21 -46.79
CA PRO A 158 -12.02 -5.50 -46.86
C PRO A 158 -12.22 -4.01 -47.15
N LEU A 159 -11.63 -3.12 -46.36
CA LEU A 159 -11.64 -1.66 -46.61
C LEU A 159 -10.47 -1.19 -47.47
N ALA A 160 -9.31 -1.78 -47.24
CA ALA A 160 -8.08 -1.45 -47.93
C ALA A 160 -7.22 -2.71 -48.03
N GLN A 161 -6.76 -3.01 -49.23
CA GLN A 161 -5.77 -4.05 -49.48
C GLN A 161 -4.41 -3.36 -49.58
N LEU A 162 -3.60 -3.41 -48.52
CA LEU A 162 -2.18 -3.10 -48.61
C LEU A 162 -1.42 -4.43 -48.73
N GLY A 163 -1.34 -4.97 -49.95
CA GLY A 163 -0.59 -6.19 -50.24
C GLY A 163 -1.13 -7.43 -49.49
N PRO A 164 -0.31 -8.17 -48.70
CA PRO A 164 -0.74 -9.38 -48.00
C PRO A 164 -1.62 -9.12 -46.76
N LEU A 165 -1.83 -7.86 -46.36
CA LEU A 165 -2.70 -7.50 -45.25
C LEU A 165 -4.01 -6.90 -45.76
N THR A 166 -5.10 -7.61 -45.48
CA THR A 166 -6.47 -7.10 -45.67
C THR A 166 -6.91 -6.44 -44.37
N LEU A 167 -7.23 -5.14 -44.43
CA LEU A 167 -7.78 -4.40 -43.30
C LEU A 167 -9.31 -4.50 -43.34
N TYR A 168 -9.91 -5.12 -42.32
CA TYR A 168 -11.36 -5.27 -42.21
C TYR A 168 -11.98 -4.16 -41.35
N LEU A 169 -13.10 -3.58 -41.81
CA LEU A 169 -13.85 -2.54 -41.07
C LEU A 169 -14.35 -3.08 -39.73
N GLU A 170 -14.91 -4.28 -39.78
CA GLU A 170 -15.53 -4.96 -38.64
C GLU A 170 -14.48 -5.23 -37.54
N GLY A 171 -13.29 -5.68 -37.93
CA GLY A 171 -12.16 -5.89 -37.01
C GLY A 171 -11.61 -4.58 -36.42
N ALA A 172 -11.61 -3.48 -37.18
CA ALA A 172 -11.22 -2.17 -36.67
C ALA A 172 -12.23 -1.61 -35.66
N GLN A 173 -13.53 -1.75 -35.91
CA GLN A 173 -14.58 -1.37 -34.97
C GLN A 173 -14.52 -2.21 -33.69
N ALA A 174 -14.38 -3.53 -33.82
CA ALA A 174 -14.23 -4.42 -32.67
C ALA A 174 -12.97 -4.12 -31.86
N GLY A 175 -11.84 -3.85 -32.53
CA GLY A 175 -10.58 -3.46 -31.90
C GLY A 175 -10.70 -2.14 -31.13
N ALA A 176 -11.35 -1.13 -31.72
CA ALA A 176 -11.61 0.15 -31.05
C ALA A 176 -12.55 0.00 -29.85
N LEU A 177 -13.59 -0.84 -29.97
CA LEU A 177 -14.53 -1.12 -28.89
C LEU A 177 -13.84 -1.78 -27.69
N ILE A 178 -13.06 -2.84 -27.92
CA ILE A 178 -12.35 -3.57 -26.86
C ILE A 178 -11.24 -2.69 -26.25
N GLY A 179 -10.46 -2.01 -27.09
CA GLY A 179 -9.41 -1.10 -26.65
C GLY A 179 -9.96 0.06 -25.81
N GLY A 180 -11.09 0.63 -26.23
CA GLY A 180 -11.80 1.69 -25.51
C GLY A 180 -12.34 1.23 -24.15
N ARG A 181 -12.99 0.05 -24.09
CA ARG A 181 -13.47 -0.54 -22.83
C ARG A 181 -12.32 -0.78 -21.85
N LEU A 182 -11.23 -1.38 -22.33
CA LEU A 182 -10.04 -1.62 -21.53
C LEU A 182 -9.48 -0.31 -20.95
N LEU A 183 -9.30 0.71 -21.80
CA LEU A 183 -8.81 2.02 -21.37
C LEU A 183 -9.73 2.66 -20.35
N ALA A 184 -11.05 2.61 -20.55
CA ALA A 184 -12.03 3.20 -19.66
C ALA A 184 -12.04 2.52 -18.28
N ILE A 185 -12.05 1.18 -18.24
CA ILE A 185 -12.03 0.41 -16.99
C ILE A 185 -10.72 0.66 -16.23
N VAL A 186 -9.58 0.68 -16.94
CA VAL A 186 -8.28 0.97 -16.31
C VAL A 186 -8.22 2.42 -15.81
N ALA A 187 -8.66 3.39 -16.59
CA ALA A 187 -8.67 4.80 -16.17
C ALA A 187 -9.56 5.02 -14.94
N LEU A 188 -10.74 4.40 -14.92
CA LEU A 188 -11.67 4.46 -13.79
C LEU A 188 -11.09 3.82 -12.53
N THR A 189 -10.58 2.59 -12.65
CA THR A 189 -9.98 1.86 -11.53
C THR A 189 -8.78 2.63 -10.96
N LEU A 190 -7.87 3.12 -11.81
CA LEU A 190 -6.75 3.93 -11.34
C LEU A 190 -7.22 5.25 -10.74
N GLY A 191 -8.15 5.97 -11.37
CA GLY A 191 -8.66 7.25 -10.87
C GLY A 191 -9.28 7.16 -9.47
N LEU A 192 -10.16 6.18 -9.26
CA LEU A 192 -10.87 6.03 -7.97
C LEU A 192 -10.00 5.36 -6.90
N LEU A 193 -9.21 4.35 -7.26
CA LEU A 193 -8.47 3.52 -6.30
C LEU A 193 -7.08 4.08 -5.95
N SER A 194 -6.45 4.88 -6.83
CA SER A 194 -5.13 5.49 -6.56
C SER A 194 -5.13 6.45 -5.37
N THR A 195 -6.28 7.06 -5.08
CA THR A 195 -6.42 8.01 -3.97
C THR A 195 -6.54 7.32 -2.60
N LEU A 196 -6.68 5.98 -2.56
CA LEU A 196 -6.79 5.20 -1.33
C LEU A 196 -5.44 4.56 -0.96
N PRO A 197 -5.02 4.62 0.31
CA PRO A 197 -3.88 3.84 0.76
C PRO A 197 -4.23 2.33 0.73
N VAL A 198 -3.24 1.49 0.43
CA VAL A 198 -3.43 0.05 0.23
C VAL A 198 -4.04 -0.64 1.46
N PHE A 199 -3.70 -0.20 2.67
CA PHE A 199 -4.30 -0.69 3.92
C PHE A 199 -5.81 -0.46 3.99
N GLN A 200 -6.30 0.69 3.53
CA GLN A 200 -7.74 0.97 3.48
C GLN A 200 -8.44 0.14 2.41
N LEU A 201 -7.74 -0.22 1.33
CA LEU A 201 -8.29 -1.11 0.31
C LEU A 201 -8.57 -2.51 0.88
N VAL A 202 -7.62 -3.07 1.63
CA VAL A 202 -7.78 -4.38 2.31
C VAL A 202 -8.87 -4.31 3.37
N ALA A 203 -8.94 -3.23 4.15
CA ALA A 203 -10.04 -3.01 5.11
C ALA A 203 -11.40 -2.86 4.41
N GLY A 204 -11.41 -2.32 3.20
CA GLY A 204 -12.55 -2.27 2.30
C GLY A 204 -13.01 -3.67 1.91
N LEU A 205 -12.10 -4.49 1.39
CA LEU A 205 -12.34 -5.88 1.02
C LEU A 205 -12.85 -6.71 2.21
N ARG A 206 -12.30 -6.52 3.41
CA ARG A 206 -12.78 -7.18 4.64
C ARG A 206 -14.26 -6.88 4.93
N GLY A 207 -14.71 -5.66 4.63
CA GLY A 207 -16.13 -5.30 4.80
C GLY A 207 -17.07 -5.80 3.71
N LEU A 208 -16.53 -6.25 2.58
CA LEU A 208 -17.29 -6.84 1.48
C LEU A 208 -17.59 -8.34 1.67
N GLY A 209 -17.13 -8.93 2.78
CA GLY A 209 -17.35 -10.35 3.09
C GLY A 209 -16.11 -11.22 2.90
N LEU A 210 -14.92 -10.63 2.71
CA LEU A 210 -13.68 -11.40 2.67
C LEU A 210 -13.44 -12.07 4.05
N PRO A 211 -13.11 -13.38 4.12
CA PRO A 211 -12.89 -14.06 5.39
C PRO A 211 -11.85 -13.34 6.24
N PRO A 212 -12.06 -13.23 7.57
CA PRO A 212 -11.17 -12.47 8.44
C PRO A 212 -9.72 -12.98 8.38
N LEU A 213 -9.53 -14.29 8.20
CA LEU A 213 -8.22 -14.91 8.02
C LEU A 213 -7.48 -14.34 6.80
N MET A 214 -8.16 -14.21 5.65
CA MET A 214 -7.56 -13.69 4.42
C MET A 214 -7.23 -12.20 4.54
N ALA A 215 -8.09 -11.44 5.22
CA ALA A 215 -7.84 -10.02 5.47
C ALA A 215 -6.64 -9.80 6.41
N ASP A 216 -6.53 -10.61 7.47
CA ASP A 216 -5.42 -10.54 8.42
C ASP A 216 -4.09 -10.92 7.74
N LEU A 217 -4.09 -11.98 6.92
CA LEU A 217 -2.92 -12.35 6.10
C LEU A 217 -2.51 -11.20 5.16
N ALA A 218 -3.47 -10.54 4.50
CA ALA A 218 -3.19 -9.41 3.62
C ALA A 218 -2.64 -8.18 4.38
N LEU A 219 -3.13 -7.88 5.59
CA LEU A 219 -2.58 -6.78 6.39
C LEU A 219 -1.17 -7.10 6.89
N LEU A 220 -0.94 -8.35 7.27
CA LEU A 220 0.38 -8.84 7.66
C LEU A 220 1.38 -8.72 6.51
N THR A 221 1.02 -9.18 5.31
CA THR A 221 1.89 -9.08 4.13
C THR A 221 2.21 -7.63 3.80
N LEU A 222 1.24 -6.70 3.88
CA LEU A 222 1.50 -5.28 3.67
C LEU A 222 2.50 -4.71 4.67
N ARG A 223 2.36 -5.03 5.96
CA ARG A 223 3.30 -4.59 7.01
C ARG A 223 4.71 -5.14 6.77
N TYR A 224 4.83 -6.41 6.40
CA TYR A 224 6.15 -7.03 6.19
C TYR A 224 6.75 -6.72 4.82
N LEU A 225 5.95 -6.31 3.83
CA LEU A 225 6.46 -5.93 2.52
C LEU A 225 7.44 -4.76 2.63
N ASP A 226 7.13 -3.78 3.47
CA ASP A 226 8.01 -2.63 3.73
C ASP A 226 9.33 -3.09 4.37
N GLU A 227 9.27 -3.96 5.37
CA GLU A 227 10.46 -4.52 6.03
C GLU A 227 11.31 -5.36 5.07
N VAL A 228 10.69 -6.24 4.27
CA VAL A 228 11.37 -7.07 3.28
C VAL A 228 12.00 -6.18 2.20
N SER A 229 11.32 -5.13 1.76
CA SER A 229 11.87 -4.17 0.79
C SER A 229 13.12 -3.48 1.33
N ALA A 230 13.13 -3.09 2.62
CA ALA A 230 14.27 -2.46 3.28
C ALA A 230 15.44 -3.44 3.44
N GLN A 231 15.17 -4.72 3.73
CA GLN A 231 16.19 -5.76 3.78
C GLN A 231 16.80 -6.03 2.40
N LEU A 232 15.96 -6.14 1.36
CA LEU A 232 16.42 -6.33 -0.01
C LEU A 232 17.21 -5.13 -0.51
N ALA A 233 16.80 -3.91 -0.16
CA ALA A 233 17.60 -2.72 -0.40
C ALA A 233 18.97 -2.89 0.28
N ARG A 234 19.02 -3.04 1.61
CA ARG A 234 20.29 -3.21 2.36
C ARG A 234 21.20 -4.30 1.80
N ALA A 235 20.64 -5.42 1.36
CA ALA A 235 21.43 -6.48 0.74
C ALA A 235 21.98 -6.09 -0.64
N ARG A 236 21.20 -5.38 -1.47
CA ARG A 236 21.66 -4.84 -2.76
C ARG A 236 22.76 -3.80 -2.57
N LEU A 237 22.67 -2.97 -1.54
CA LEU A 237 23.67 -1.97 -1.15
C LEU A 237 25.00 -2.65 -0.82
N ALA A 238 24.98 -3.59 0.12
CA ALA A 238 26.16 -4.34 0.56
C ALA A 238 26.83 -5.07 -0.61
N ARG A 239 26.03 -5.65 -1.52
CA ARG A 239 26.54 -6.29 -2.74
C ARG A 239 27.27 -5.30 -3.67
N ARG A 240 26.74 -4.08 -3.83
CA ARG A 240 27.38 -3.03 -4.64
C ARG A 240 28.73 -2.61 -4.04
N LEU A 241 28.80 -2.49 -2.71
CA LEU A 241 30.03 -2.14 -1.99
C LEU A 241 31.12 -3.22 -2.11
N ARG A 242 30.73 -4.50 -2.21
CA ARG A 242 31.65 -5.64 -2.40
C ARG A 242 32.09 -5.85 -3.86
N GLY A 243 31.81 -4.91 -4.77
CA GLY A 243 32.18 -5.03 -6.19
C GLY A 243 31.32 -6.03 -6.99
N GLY A 244 30.07 -6.26 -6.57
CA GLY A 244 29.20 -7.28 -7.19
C GLY A 244 28.97 -7.08 -8.69
N VAL A 245 29.00 -8.18 -9.44
CA VAL A 245 28.85 -8.21 -10.90
C VAL A 245 27.47 -7.72 -11.36
N ARG A 246 27.41 -6.99 -12.48
CA ARG A 246 26.16 -6.50 -13.09
C ARG A 246 25.76 -7.35 -14.29
N GLY A 247 24.47 -7.34 -14.63
CA GLY A 247 23.91 -8.04 -15.80
C GLY A 247 23.58 -9.51 -15.53
N TRP A 248 23.55 -10.32 -16.58
CA TRP A 248 23.15 -11.73 -16.53
C TRP A 248 24.03 -12.59 -15.61
N ARG A 249 25.31 -12.21 -15.44
CA ARG A 249 26.25 -12.88 -14.52
C ARG A 249 25.92 -12.66 -13.03
N ALA A 250 25.00 -11.75 -12.72
CA ALA A 250 24.49 -11.47 -11.38
C ALA A 250 23.42 -12.46 -10.89
N LEU A 251 22.88 -13.31 -11.78
CA LEU A 251 21.83 -14.28 -11.43
C LEU A 251 22.14 -15.12 -10.18
N PRO A 252 23.33 -15.73 -10.03
CA PRO A 252 23.63 -16.55 -8.85
C PRO A 252 23.59 -15.74 -7.55
N ASP A 253 24.10 -14.51 -7.56
CA ASP A 253 24.04 -13.62 -6.39
C ASP A 253 22.58 -13.27 -6.04
N HIS A 254 21.75 -13.00 -7.05
CA HIS A 254 20.33 -12.74 -6.84
C HIS A 254 19.61 -13.97 -6.28
N ALA A 255 19.93 -15.17 -6.75
CA ALA A 255 19.42 -16.42 -6.21
C ALA A 255 19.82 -16.60 -4.73
N LEU A 256 21.08 -16.30 -4.37
CA LEU A 256 21.55 -16.38 -2.99
C LEU A 256 20.84 -15.37 -2.07
N LEU A 257 20.62 -14.14 -2.56
CA LEU A 257 19.85 -13.13 -1.83
C LEU A 257 18.40 -13.57 -1.58
N LEU A 258 17.77 -14.19 -2.59
CA LEU A 258 16.41 -14.72 -2.45
C LEU A 258 16.37 -15.92 -1.51
N ALA A 259 17.32 -16.86 -1.62
CA ALA A 259 17.42 -18.03 -0.76
C ALA A 259 17.58 -17.64 0.71
N THR A 260 18.54 -16.75 1.01
CA THR A 260 18.74 -16.24 2.38
C THR A 260 17.58 -15.38 2.87
N GLY A 261 16.86 -14.70 1.96
CA GLY A 261 15.63 -13.98 2.28
C GLY A 261 14.51 -14.92 2.70
N LEU A 262 14.32 -16.01 1.96
CA LEU A 262 13.26 -17.00 2.21
C LEU A 262 13.47 -17.74 3.54
N ILE A 263 14.69 -18.19 3.82
CA ILE A 263 15.02 -18.87 5.09
C ILE A 263 14.72 -17.95 6.29
N ARG A 264 15.12 -16.67 6.20
CA ARG A 264 14.83 -15.67 7.24
C ARG A 264 13.36 -15.34 7.36
N ALA A 265 12.63 -15.29 6.25
CA ALA A 265 11.19 -15.06 6.25
C ALA A 265 10.45 -16.21 6.94
N GLN A 266 10.91 -17.45 6.76
CA GLN A 266 10.34 -18.63 7.41
C GLN A 266 10.59 -18.63 8.92
N ALA A 267 11.82 -18.42 9.36
CA ALA A 267 12.11 -18.32 10.80
C ALA A 267 11.30 -17.19 11.48
N ARG A 268 11.08 -16.08 10.76
CA ARG A 268 10.27 -14.96 11.24
C ARG A 268 8.78 -15.29 11.29
N SER A 269 8.24 -16.06 10.34
CA SER A 269 6.82 -16.43 10.33
C SER A 269 6.48 -17.31 11.53
N GLU A 270 7.37 -18.23 11.90
CA GLU A 270 7.26 -19.08 13.09
C GLU A 270 7.30 -18.26 14.38
N ALA A 271 8.28 -17.35 14.51
CA ALA A 271 8.39 -16.46 15.66
C ALA A 271 7.17 -15.54 15.81
N LEU A 272 6.68 -15.01 14.70
CA LEU A 272 5.47 -14.19 14.66
C LEU A 272 4.24 -15.01 15.07
N TRP A 273 4.10 -16.23 14.56
CA TRP A 273 2.96 -17.07 14.92
C TRP A 273 2.99 -17.39 16.42
N ALA A 274 4.14 -17.76 16.98
CA ALA A 274 4.29 -17.95 18.42
C ALA A 274 3.85 -16.70 19.21
N ALA A 275 4.28 -15.50 18.80
CA ALA A 275 3.91 -14.24 19.44
C ALA A 275 2.40 -13.92 19.32
N MET A 276 1.80 -14.17 18.15
CA MET A 276 0.36 -13.96 17.94
C MET A 276 -0.47 -14.93 18.80
N ARG A 277 -0.03 -16.18 18.94
CA ARG A 277 -0.69 -17.17 19.80
C ARG A 277 -0.67 -16.74 21.28
N LEU A 278 0.47 -16.23 21.76
CA LEU A 278 0.59 -15.70 23.13
C LEU A 278 -0.28 -14.47 23.38
N ARG A 279 -0.55 -13.66 22.35
CA ARG A 279 -1.44 -12.49 22.42
C ARG A 279 -2.93 -12.84 22.30
N GLY A 280 -3.29 -14.12 22.26
CA GLY A 280 -4.68 -14.56 22.15
C GLY A 280 -5.26 -14.46 20.74
N TYR A 281 -4.43 -14.58 19.69
CA TYR A 281 -4.95 -14.70 18.32
C TYR A 281 -5.92 -15.89 18.22
N GLY A 282 -7.12 -15.64 17.69
CA GLY A 282 -8.23 -16.60 17.68
C GLY A 282 -9.31 -16.34 18.74
N ALA A 283 -9.07 -15.49 19.74
CA ALA A 283 -10.04 -15.15 20.78
C ALA A 283 -11.17 -14.19 20.34
N GLY A 284 -11.39 -14.01 19.03
CA GLY A 284 -12.49 -13.19 18.51
C GLY A 284 -12.30 -11.67 18.60
N LEU A 285 -11.10 -11.16 18.90
CA LEU A 285 -10.77 -9.72 18.97
C LEU A 285 -10.72 -9.01 17.60
N ALA A 286 -11.48 -9.48 16.61
CA ALA A 286 -11.47 -8.91 15.27
C ALA A 286 -11.92 -7.44 15.31
N ALA A 287 -11.08 -6.55 14.77
CA ALA A 287 -11.42 -5.14 14.61
C ALA A 287 -12.76 -5.02 13.85
N ARG A 288 -13.76 -4.40 14.49
CA ARG A 288 -15.08 -4.22 13.88
C ARG A 288 -14.98 -3.35 12.65
N ALA A 289 -15.67 -3.80 11.61
CA ALA A 289 -15.94 -3.05 10.41
C ALA A 289 -16.64 -1.72 10.76
N THR A 290 -16.11 -0.59 10.29
CA THR A 290 -16.81 0.71 10.43
C THR A 290 -18.15 0.66 9.69
N PRO A 291 -19.24 1.16 10.28
CA PRO A 291 -20.54 1.19 9.61
C PRO A 291 -20.49 2.11 8.37
N LEU A 292 -21.31 1.81 7.36
CA LEU A 292 -21.44 2.64 6.16
C LEU A 292 -22.21 3.92 6.50
N GLY A 293 -21.70 5.07 6.06
CA GLY A 293 -22.40 6.35 6.21
C GLY A 293 -23.48 6.54 5.13
N PRO A 294 -24.41 7.50 5.31
CA PRO A 294 -25.44 7.81 4.30
C PRO A 294 -24.85 8.28 2.96
N ARG A 295 -23.67 8.92 2.99
CA ARG A 295 -22.93 9.34 1.79
C ARG A 295 -22.37 8.16 0.98
N ASP A 296 -22.02 7.07 1.66
CA ASP A 296 -21.53 5.86 1.01
C ASP A 296 -22.65 5.21 0.20
N TRP A 297 -23.84 5.12 0.79
CA TRP A 297 -25.05 4.66 0.11
C TRP A 297 -25.43 5.53 -1.09
N ALA A 298 -25.40 6.85 -0.95
CA ALA A 298 -25.67 7.76 -2.06
C ALA A 298 -24.68 7.56 -3.24
N ALA A 299 -23.39 7.36 -2.95
CA ALA A 299 -22.38 7.08 -3.98
C ALA A 299 -22.62 5.73 -4.67
N MET A 300 -22.98 4.68 -3.92
CA MET A 300 -23.29 3.35 -4.45
C MET A 300 -24.55 3.38 -5.33
N LEU A 301 -25.62 4.05 -4.87
CA LEU A 301 -26.86 4.22 -5.63
C LEU A 301 -26.64 5.06 -6.89
N GLY A 302 -25.88 6.16 -6.78
CA GLY A 302 -25.52 6.99 -7.93
C GLY A 302 -24.74 6.21 -8.99
N ALA A 303 -23.75 5.41 -8.58
CA ALA A 303 -23.00 4.55 -9.51
C ALA A 303 -23.87 3.46 -10.15
N GLY A 304 -24.77 2.84 -9.37
CA GLY A 304 -25.75 1.89 -9.88
C GLY A 304 -26.68 2.51 -10.92
N ALA A 305 -27.21 3.70 -10.65
CA ALA A 305 -28.05 4.44 -11.57
C ALA A 305 -27.32 4.78 -12.88
N VAL A 306 -26.06 5.21 -12.80
CA VAL A 306 -25.23 5.48 -14.00
C VAL A 306 -24.98 4.20 -14.80
N ALA A 307 -24.66 3.09 -14.14
CA ALA A 307 -24.44 1.82 -14.83
C ALA A 307 -25.73 1.32 -15.53
N VAL A 308 -26.88 1.40 -14.87
CA VAL A 308 -28.17 1.03 -15.45
C VAL A 308 -28.54 1.95 -16.60
N ALA A 309 -28.33 3.26 -16.47
CA ALA A 309 -28.58 4.23 -17.53
C ALA A 309 -27.72 3.97 -18.77
N LEU A 310 -26.45 3.59 -18.59
CA LEU A 310 -25.56 3.21 -19.68
C LEU A 310 -26.09 1.97 -20.43
N VAL A 311 -26.49 0.92 -19.70
CA VAL A 311 -27.01 -0.31 -20.30
C VAL A 311 -28.36 -0.08 -20.98
N ALA A 312 -29.24 0.71 -20.37
CA ALA A 312 -30.53 1.06 -20.95
C ALA A 312 -30.37 1.87 -22.24
N LEU A 313 -29.42 2.82 -22.27
CA LEU A 313 -29.11 3.61 -23.45
C LEU A 313 -28.54 2.75 -24.58
N ASP A 314 -27.61 1.84 -24.25
CA ASP A 314 -27.02 0.89 -25.20
C ASP A 314 -28.09 -0.02 -25.82
N ARG A 315 -29.06 -0.50 -25.03
CA ARG A 315 -30.17 -1.30 -25.55
C ARG A 315 -31.22 -0.52 -26.33
N SER A 316 -31.28 0.79 -26.18
CA SER A 316 -32.26 1.64 -26.87
C SER A 316 -31.80 2.14 -28.24
N LEU A 317 -30.50 1.97 -28.55
CA LEU A 317 -29.84 2.34 -29.80
C LEU A 317 -29.69 1.12 -30.72
#